data_AF-A0A7M2ADH5-F1
#
_entry.id   AF-A0A7M2ADH5-F1
#
_cell.length_a   1.000
_cell.length_b   1.000
_cell.length_c   1.000
_cell.angle_alpha   90.00
_cell.angle_beta   90.00
_cell.angle_gamma   90.00
#
_symmetry.space_group_name_H-M   'P 1'
#
loop_
_entity.id
_entity.type
_entity.pdbx_description
1 polymer ?
#
loop_
_entity_poly.entity_id
_entity_poly.type
_entity_poly.pdbx_seq_one_letter_code
_entity_poly.pdbx_strand_id
1 'polypeptide(L)'
;MTQKQIKLIRERAKELEKIPDVPMKLCTRYPDFEKADLIIKIDGKPVILQLPKDYWKKTDPKQFQWLDSQLPSGKRPPGTN
;
A
#
# COMPACT_ATOMS: atom_id res chain seq x y z
N MET A 1 -14.09 -16.94 -13.86
CA MET A 1 -12.67 -16.70 -14.22
C MET A 1 -11.82 -17.84 -13.70
N THR A 2 -10.85 -18.30 -14.48
CA THR A 2 -9.88 -19.32 -14.06
C THR A 2 -8.63 -18.68 -13.48
N GLN A 3 -7.84 -19.42 -12.68
CA GLN A 3 -6.57 -18.93 -12.13
C GLN A 3 -5.59 -18.50 -13.24
N LYS A 4 -5.60 -19.19 -14.40
CA LYS A 4 -4.81 -18.82 -15.57
C LYS A 4 -5.21 -17.46 -16.13
N GLN A 5 -6.51 -17.20 -16.24
CA GLN A 5 -7.02 -15.90 -16.70
C GLN A 5 -6.65 -14.77 -15.74
N ILE A 6 -6.77 -14.98 -14.42
CA ILE A 6 -6.39 -13.99 -13.40
C ILE A 6 -4.89 -13.67 -13.48
N LYS A 7 -4.04 -14.68 -13.66
CA LYS A 7 -2.60 -14.47 -13.83
C LYS A 7 -2.30 -13.62 -15.07
N LEU A 8 -2.93 -13.95 -16.21
CA LEU A 8 -2.73 -13.24 -17.46
C LEU A 8 -3.17 -11.76 -17.35
N ILE A 9 -4.32 -11.51 -16.73
CA ILE A 9 -4.81 -10.14 -16.46
C ILE A 9 -3.82 -9.37 -15.59
N ARG A 10 -3.29 -10.00 -14.53
CA ARG A 10 -2.32 -9.37 -13.64
C ARG A 10 -1.01 -9.05 -14.34
N GLU A 11 -0.46 -9.97 -15.12
CA GLU A 11 0.77 -9.72 -15.89
C GLU A 11 0.56 -8.59 -16.91
N ARG A 12 -0.56 -8.61 -17.64
CA ARG A 12 -0.89 -7.53 -18.58
C ARG A 12 -1.07 -6.18 -17.89
N ALA A 13 -1.67 -6.14 -16.71
CA ALA A 13 -1.83 -4.91 -15.94
C ALA A 13 -0.49 -4.36 -15.43
N LYS A 14 0.49 -5.22 -15.12
CA LYS A 14 1.86 -4.80 -14.78
C LYS A 14 2.58 -4.24 -16.01
N GLU A 15 2.51 -4.93 -17.15
CA GLU A 15 3.10 -4.47 -18.43
C GLU A 15 2.56 -3.11 -18.86
N LEU A 16 1.27 -2.86 -18.61
CA LEU A 16 0.59 -1.60 -18.93
C LEU A 16 0.76 -0.54 -17.84
N GLU A 17 1.59 -0.78 -16.82
CA GLU A 17 1.83 0.12 -15.67
C GLU A 17 0.53 0.53 -14.95
N LYS A 18 -0.53 -0.27 -15.07
CA LYS A 18 -1.82 -0.05 -14.39
C LYS A 18 -1.77 -0.43 -12.92
N ILE A 19 -0.92 -1.40 -12.59
CA ILE A 19 -0.63 -1.78 -11.20
C ILE A 19 0.88 -1.84 -10.99
N PRO A 20 1.38 -1.45 -9.82
CA PRO A 20 2.77 -1.60 -9.48
C PRO A 20 3.15 -3.08 -9.28
N ASP A 21 4.39 -3.42 -9.62
CA ASP A 21 4.94 -4.73 -9.26
C ASP A 21 5.45 -4.71 -7.82
N VAL A 22 4.81 -5.49 -6.95
CA VAL A 22 5.17 -5.58 -5.53
C VAL A 22 5.82 -6.92 -5.27
N PRO A 23 7.15 -6.97 -5.05
CA PRO A 23 7.83 -8.22 -4.72
C PRO A 23 7.46 -8.65 -3.29
N MET A 24 7.74 -9.91 -2.96
CA MET A 24 7.61 -10.39 -1.58
C MET A 24 8.92 -10.18 -0.81
N LYS A 25 8.84 -9.84 0.48
CA LYS A 25 10.01 -9.76 1.36
C LYS A 25 10.66 -11.15 1.45
N LEU A 26 11.99 -11.19 1.36
CA LEU A 26 12.77 -12.44 1.39
C LEU A 26 12.39 -13.27 2.63
N CYS A 27 12.17 -14.57 2.43
CA CYS A 27 11.80 -15.51 3.51
C CYS A 27 10.46 -15.23 4.21
N THR A 28 9.60 -14.38 3.66
CA THR A 28 8.26 -14.13 4.21
C THR A 28 7.16 -14.23 3.16
N ARG A 29 5.90 -14.28 3.62
CA ARG A 29 4.72 -14.15 2.75
C ARG A 29 4.19 -12.71 2.71
N TYR A 30 4.99 -11.73 3.13
CA TYR A 30 4.58 -10.33 3.21
C TYR A 30 5.05 -9.56 1.96
N PRO A 31 4.20 -8.74 1.35
CA PRO A 31 4.61 -7.84 0.27
C PRO A 31 5.65 -6.83 0.75
N ASP A 32 6.61 -6.53 -0.11
CA ASP A 32 7.66 -5.55 0.12
C ASP A 32 7.30 -4.20 -0.51
N PHE A 33 6.42 -3.47 0.18
CA PHE A 33 5.98 -2.14 -0.26
C PHE A 33 7.10 -1.09 -0.23
N GLU A 34 8.13 -1.28 0.62
CA GLU A 34 9.32 -0.44 0.65
C GLU A 34 10.10 -0.56 -0.65
N LYS A 35 10.38 -1.80 -1.07
CA LYS A 35 11.10 -2.08 -2.32
C LYS A 35 10.31 -1.69 -3.57
N ALA A 36 8.98 -1.74 -3.49
CA ALA A 36 8.09 -1.30 -4.56
C ALA A 36 7.92 0.23 -4.63
N ASP A 37 8.54 0.99 -3.72
CA ASP A 37 8.42 2.45 -3.59
C ASP A 37 6.96 2.96 -3.46
N LEU A 38 6.09 2.16 -2.85
CA LEU A 38 4.66 2.46 -2.68
C LEU A 38 4.35 3.17 -1.36
N ILE A 39 5.36 3.41 -0.53
CA ILE A 39 5.21 4.13 0.73
C ILE A 39 5.19 5.62 0.42
N ILE A 40 4.13 6.29 0.85
CA ILE A 40 4.00 7.75 0.72
C ILE A 40 5.14 8.41 1.51
N LYS A 41 5.90 9.28 0.83
CA LYS A 41 7.00 10.06 1.41
C LYS A 41 6.73 11.56 1.25
N ILE A 42 7.10 12.34 2.25
CA ILE A 42 7.15 13.82 2.21
C ILE A 42 8.57 14.22 2.55
N ASP A 43 9.16 15.12 1.76
CA ASP A 43 10.56 15.53 1.90
C ASP A 43 11.54 14.33 1.93
N GLY A 44 11.24 13.30 1.15
CA GLY A 44 12.03 12.06 1.07
C GLY A 44 11.89 11.11 2.26
N LYS A 45 11.05 11.42 3.26
CA LYS A 45 10.83 10.58 4.44
C LYS A 45 9.44 9.92 4.42
N PRO A 46 9.32 8.63 4.75
CA PRO A 46 8.04 7.97 4.92
C PRO A 46 7.14 8.73 5.89
N VAL A 47 5.91 9.04 5.46
CA VAL A 47 4.93 9.76 6.28
C VAL A 47 4.45 8.88 7.43
N ILE A 48 4.35 7.57 7.17
CA ILE A 48 3.85 6.59 8.13
C ILE A 48 4.71 5.33 8.00
N LEU A 49 5.45 5.00 9.05
CA LEU A 49 6.21 3.75 9.13
C LEU A 49 5.42 2.63 9.80
N GLN A 50 4.65 2.96 10.84
CA GLN A 50 3.83 2.01 11.57
C GLN A 50 2.69 2.71 12.31
N LEU A 51 1.59 1.97 12.49
CA LEU A 51 0.52 2.37 13.39
C LEU A 51 1.02 2.33 14.85
N PRO A 52 0.73 3.32 15.72
CA PRO A 52 1.09 3.25 17.13
C PRO A 52 0.36 2.11 17.82
N LYS A 53 0.98 1.51 18.85
CA LYS A 53 0.45 0.34 19.56
C LYS A 53 -0.97 0.55 20.09
N ASP A 54 -1.28 1.78 20.52
CA ASP A 54 -2.60 2.15 21.06
C ASP A 54 -3.72 2.05 20.02
N TYR A 55 -3.36 2.09 18.73
CA TYR A 55 -4.29 1.96 17.61
C TYR A 55 -4.38 0.53 17.07
N TRP A 56 -3.47 -0.38 17.41
CA TRP A 56 -3.50 -1.78 16.91
C TRP A 56 -4.79 -2.52 17.24
N LYS A 57 -5.39 -2.23 18.40
CA LYS A 57 -6.64 -2.83 18.86
C LYS A 57 -7.86 -1.94 18.65
N LYS A 58 -7.72 -0.80 17.96
CA LYS A 58 -8.85 0.08 17.62
C LYS A 58 -9.53 -0.42 16.35
N THR A 59 -10.78 -0.02 16.18
CA THR A 59 -11.56 -0.30 14.96
C THR A 59 -10.94 0.35 13.73
N ASP A 60 -11.09 -0.26 12.57
CA ASP A 60 -10.58 0.24 11.29
C ASP A 60 -10.83 1.74 11.07
N PRO A 61 -12.03 2.31 11.31
CA PRO A 61 -12.26 3.75 11.12
C PRO A 61 -11.33 4.63 11.95
N LYS A 62 -11.02 4.22 13.19
CA LYS A 62 -10.13 4.98 14.09
C LYS A 62 -8.67 4.84 13.69
N GLN A 63 -8.26 3.66 13.24
CA GLN A 63 -6.91 3.46 12.70
C GLN A 63 -6.72 4.34 11.46
N PHE A 64 -7.68 4.30 10.55
CA PHE A 64 -7.69 5.07 9.32
C PHE A 64 -7.75 6.57 9.54
N GLN A 65 -8.59 7.05 10.47
CA GLN A 65 -8.62 8.47 10.84
C GLN A 65 -7.26 8.96 11.36
N TRP A 66 -6.56 8.15 12.15
CA TRP A 66 -5.22 8.48 12.62
C TRP A 66 -4.19 8.48 11.49
N LEU A 67 -4.24 7.49 10.59
CA LEU A 67 -3.36 7.43 9.42
C LEU A 67 -3.56 8.66 8.52
N ASP A 68 -4.81 9.01 8.26
CA ASP A 68 -5.17 10.15 7.43
C ASP A 68 -4.71 11.48 8.05
N SER A 69 -4.73 11.61 9.37
CA SER A 69 -4.22 12.80 10.07
C SER A 69 -2.70 12.97 9.98
N GLN A 70 -1.94 11.93 9.59
CA GLN A 70 -0.50 12.05 9.34
C GLN A 70 -0.21 12.58 7.93
N LEU A 71 -1.19 12.53 7.03
CA LEU A 71 -1.06 13.08 5.69
C LEU A 71 -1.15 14.62 5.75
N PRO A 72 -0.38 15.35 4.94
CA PRO A 72 -0.24 16.81 5.01
C PRO A 72 -1.54 17.52 4.65
N SER A 73 -2.40 16.88 3.86
CA SER A 73 -3.73 17.35 3.49
C SER A 73 -4.85 16.74 4.34
N GLY A 74 -4.54 15.85 5.28
CA GLY A 74 -5.51 15.06 6.03
C GLY A 74 -6.32 14.10 5.16
N LYS A 75 -5.94 13.91 3.90
CA LYS A 75 -6.71 13.19 2.88
C LYS A 75 -5.81 12.24 2.10
N ARG A 76 -6.33 11.04 1.86
CA ARG A 76 -5.67 10.07 0.98
C ARG A 76 -5.63 10.62 -0.45
N PRO A 77 -4.55 10.36 -1.20
CA PRO A 77 -4.57 10.57 -2.62
C PRO A 77 -5.73 9.78 -3.23
N PRO A 78 -6.42 10.33 -4.24
CA PRO A 78 -7.45 9.59 -4.96
C PRO A 78 -6.84 8.30 -5.51
N GLY A 79 -7.53 7.18 -5.31
CA GLY A 79 -7.10 5.91 -5.90
C GLY A 79 -7.05 6.05 -7.42
N THR A 80 -6.02 5.48 -8.04
CA THR A 80 -5.98 5.31 -9.49
C THR A 80 -7.01 4.24 -9.88
N ASN A 81 -8.12 4.67 -10.49
CA ASN A 81 -9.07 3.80 -11.19
C ASN A 81 -8.52 3.37 -12.56
#